data_AF-A0A973FJY4-F1
#
_entry.id   AF-A0A973FJY4-F1
#
_cell.length_a   1.000
_cell.length_b   1.000
_cell.length_c   1.000
_cell.angle_alpha   90.00
_cell.angle_beta   90.00
_cell.angle_gamma   90.00
#
_symmetry.space_group_name_H-M   'P 1'
#
loop_
_entity.id
_entity.type
_entity.pdbx_description
1 polymer ?
#
loop_
_entity_poly.entity_id
_entity_poly.type
_entity_poly.pdbx_seq_one_letter_code
_entity_poly.pdbx_strand_id
1 'polypeptide(L)'
;MPEVGWPLLFIVLGLIGVAIMAASRPQLFFTREPDKSEEEGLAQQPGEVAALKPRRLWAHLLNAMPDEAPHLFIYGPSGSGKTVLAQHLIAGREGQIVVLDPKWQVGKWGGAPAYSVDDEGSYAPIDVAAGQLLAEFRRRLRLHKHGQTDAPLTVVIDELPDLNDECPQVRKLFLALLRMGRELQMRLVALSTGRGVEDLGLKGRGDARRSLVTLRLGAAAIELRPELAKLARPAVLELRGKAIPLDLGEVRPTISPLPRERAWQPAPEIPAPTAVALPPAETLAPALETAGKALESAETASGEGVSEVEKVMIRGAVQAGKGKTETLQALKGYSGRRHREYSTVWEAARVERVGQGELA
;
A
#
# COMPACT_ATOMS: atom_id res chain seq x y z
N MET A 1 -25.20 -61.92 19.16
CA MET A 1 -26.30 -61.21 19.84
C MET A 1 -25.68 -60.32 20.92
N PRO A 2 -26.10 -59.06 21.04
CA PRO A 2 -25.26 -58.00 20.46
C PRO A 2 -24.62 -57.05 21.47
N GLU A 3 -23.64 -56.33 20.92
CA GLU A 3 -22.89 -55.20 21.45
C GLU A 3 -23.78 -54.02 21.85
N VAL A 4 -23.46 -53.41 22.99
CA VAL A 4 -23.93 -52.10 23.47
C VAL A 4 -22.75 -51.53 24.27
N GLY A 5 -22.21 -50.34 24.10
CA GLY A 5 -22.51 -49.17 23.28
C GLY A 5 -21.68 -48.04 23.91
N TRP A 6 -20.52 -47.73 23.33
CA TRP A 6 -19.54 -46.75 23.85
C TRP A 6 -19.61 -45.31 23.25
N PRO A 7 -20.75 -44.71 22.82
CA PRO A 7 -20.72 -43.33 22.30
C PRO A 7 -21.24 -42.23 23.26
N LEU A 8 -21.57 -42.51 24.53
CA LEU A 8 -22.16 -41.49 25.44
C LEU A 8 -21.18 -40.83 26.42
N LEU A 9 -19.95 -41.34 26.58
CA LEU A 9 -18.98 -40.74 27.51
C LEU A 9 -18.25 -39.51 26.93
N PHE A 10 -18.23 -39.35 25.60
CA PHE A 10 -17.56 -38.21 24.96
C PHE A 10 -18.42 -36.94 24.87
N ILE A 11 -19.74 -37.04 25.02
CA ILE A 11 -20.64 -35.87 24.94
C ILE A 11 -20.75 -35.14 26.29
N VAL A 12 -20.53 -35.83 27.42
CA VAL A 12 -20.61 -35.21 28.76
C VAL A 12 -19.30 -34.50 29.16
N LEU A 13 -18.13 -34.97 28.70
CA LEU A 13 -16.86 -34.28 28.94
C LEU A 13 -16.62 -33.07 28.01
N GLY A 14 -17.29 -33.01 26.85
CA GLY A 14 -17.23 -31.87 25.93
C GLY A 14 -17.98 -30.62 26.41
N LEU A 15 -19.01 -30.78 27.27
CA LEU A 15 -19.82 -29.65 27.76
C LEU A 15 -19.31 -29.03 29.06
N ILE A 16 -18.47 -29.73 29.83
CA ILE A 16 -17.84 -29.18 31.05
C ILE A 16 -16.60 -28.33 30.69
N GLY A 17 -15.94 -28.60 29.55
CA GLY A 17 -14.81 -27.80 29.05
C GLY A 17 -15.18 -26.41 28.49
N VAL A 18 -16.45 -26.18 28.13
CA VAL A 18 -16.93 -24.89 27.61
C VAL A 18 -17.41 -23.95 28.72
N ALA A 19 -17.69 -24.47 29.93
CA ALA A 19 -18.15 -23.66 31.06
C ALA A 19 -17.04 -23.09 31.96
N ILE A 20 -15.78 -23.54 31.83
CA ILE A 20 -14.66 -23.11 32.70
C ILE A 20 -13.69 -22.11 32.00
N MET A 21 -13.85 -21.84 30.71
CA MET A 21 -13.12 -20.76 29.99
C MET A 21 -13.83 -19.39 30.01
N ALA A 22 -14.84 -19.18 30.86
CA ALA A 22 -15.56 -17.92 30.99
C ALA A 22 -15.22 -17.10 32.26
N ALA A 23 -14.28 -17.56 33.09
CA ALA A 23 -13.98 -16.89 34.35
C ALA A 23 -12.47 -16.85 34.63
N SER A 24 -11.75 -15.90 34.02
CA SER A 24 -10.45 -15.39 34.51
C SER A 24 -9.92 -14.26 33.61
N ARG A 25 -10.31 -13.02 33.89
CA ARG A 25 -9.48 -11.83 33.58
C ARG A 25 -9.46 -10.91 34.79
N PRO A 26 -8.28 -10.49 35.27
CA PRO A 26 -8.18 -9.52 36.35
C PRO A 26 -8.55 -8.13 35.82
N GLN A 27 -9.55 -7.52 36.44
CA GLN A 27 -9.86 -6.11 36.29
C GLN A 27 -8.89 -5.29 37.13
N LEU A 28 -8.10 -4.44 36.48
CA LEU A 28 -7.65 -3.16 37.01
C LEU A 28 -7.58 -2.20 35.81
N PHE A 29 -8.77 -1.75 35.40
CA PHE A 29 -8.93 -0.56 34.59
C PHE A 29 -9.86 0.37 35.35
N PHE A 30 -9.34 1.54 35.68
CA PHE A 30 -10.11 2.70 36.13
C PHE A 30 -11.20 2.98 35.08
N THR A 31 -12.46 2.74 35.42
CA THR A 31 -13.58 3.34 34.69
C THR A 31 -13.73 4.78 35.17
N ARG A 32 -13.06 5.70 34.48
CA ARG A 32 -13.51 7.10 34.46
C ARG A 32 -14.77 7.11 33.60
N GLU A 33 -15.92 7.44 34.17
CA GLU A 33 -17.10 7.80 33.40
C GLU A 33 -16.69 8.86 32.36
N PRO A 34 -17.09 8.75 31.08
CA PRO A 34 -16.81 9.80 30.12
C PRO A 34 -17.60 11.02 30.58
N ASP A 35 -16.86 12.06 30.95
CA ASP A 35 -17.40 13.37 31.25
C ASP A 35 -18.10 13.86 29.98
N LYS A 36 -19.40 14.19 30.08
CA LYS A 36 -20.23 14.65 28.97
C LYS A 36 -19.81 16.03 28.42
N SER A 37 -18.68 16.57 28.89
CA SER A 37 -18.09 17.82 28.46
C SER A 37 -16.84 17.69 27.58
N GLU A 38 -16.38 16.47 27.24
CA GLU A 38 -15.23 16.29 26.31
C GLU A 38 -15.63 15.95 24.87
N GLU A 39 -16.92 15.78 24.57
CA GLU A 39 -17.44 15.62 23.20
C GLU A 39 -17.61 16.96 22.42
N GLU A 40 -17.32 18.11 23.05
CA GLU A 40 -17.42 19.43 22.42
C GLU A 40 -16.07 20.01 21.94
N GLY A 41 -15.00 19.21 21.92
CA GLY A 41 -13.63 19.66 21.60
C GLY A 41 -13.13 19.41 20.17
N LEU A 42 -13.94 18.84 19.26
CA LEU A 42 -13.57 18.61 17.85
C LEU A 42 -14.50 19.35 16.89
N ALA A 43 -14.66 20.65 17.13
CA ALA A 43 -15.06 21.60 16.09
C ALA A 43 -13.91 21.78 15.08
N GLN A 44 -13.64 20.76 14.27
CA GLN A 44 -13.00 20.97 12.97
C GLN A 44 -14.03 21.65 12.07
N GLN A 45 -13.59 22.76 11.48
CA GLN A 45 -14.42 23.81 10.89
C GLN A 45 -15.47 23.28 9.89
N PRO A 46 -16.78 23.43 10.16
CA PRO A 46 -17.86 23.00 9.26
C PRO A 46 -18.11 23.98 8.09
N GLY A 47 -17.11 24.75 7.66
CA GLY A 47 -17.30 25.89 6.75
C GLY A 47 -17.39 25.56 5.26
N GLU A 48 -16.78 24.48 4.79
CA GLU A 48 -16.55 24.32 3.33
C GLU A 48 -17.30 23.15 2.68
N VAL A 49 -17.77 22.17 3.47
CA VAL A 49 -18.50 21.00 2.92
C VAL A 49 -19.97 21.31 2.64
N ALA A 50 -20.53 22.34 3.28
CA ALA A 50 -21.98 22.65 3.23
C ALA A 50 -22.45 23.31 1.92
N ALA A 51 -21.56 23.72 1.02
CA ALA A 51 -21.91 24.41 -0.23
C ALA A 51 -21.84 23.53 -1.50
N LEU A 52 -21.36 22.28 -1.40
CA LEU A 52 -21.37 21.37 -2.54
C LEU A 52 -22.79 20.86 -2.77
N LYS A 53 -23.42 21.26 -3.89
CA LYS A 53 -24.68 20.65 -4.35
C LYS A 53 -24.55 19.12 -4.23
N PRO A 54 -25.55 18.39 -3.69
CA PRO A 54 -25.46 16.94 -3.45
C PRO A 54 -25.00 16.13 -4.67
N ARG A 55 -25.25 16.66 -5.88
CA ARG A 55 -24.85 16.09 -7.18
C ARG A 55 -23.35 16.08 -7.49
N ARG A 56 -22.49 16.79 -6.74
CA ARG A 56 -21.02 16.81 -6.97
C ARG A 56 -20.21 16.24 -5.81
N LEU A 57 -20.86 15.79 -4.74
CA LEU A 57 -20.18 15.19 -3.59
C LEU A 57 -19.32 13.98 -3.99
N TRP A 58 -19.79 13.18 -4.95
CA TRP A 58 -19.04 12.03 -5.47
C TRP A 58 -17.72 12.44 -6.12
N ALA A 59 -17.67 13.56 -6.84
CA ALA A 59 -16.45 14.02 -7.51
C ALA A 59 -15.43 14.50 -6.48
N HIS A 60 -15.89 15.23 -5.45
CA HIS A 60 -15.05 15.62 -4.32
C HIS A 60 -14.52 14.39 -3.59
N LEU A 61 -15.36 13.39 -3.28
CA LEU A 61 -14.90 12.13 -2.68
C LEU A 61 -13.81 11.44 -3.53
N LEU A 62 -14.01 11.34 -4.84
CA LEU A 62 -13.04 10.68 -5.74
C LEU A 62 -11.76 11.51 -5.98
N ASN A 63 -11.77 12.83 -5.79
CA ASN A 63 -10.63 13.69 -6.07
C ASN A 63 -9.88 14.17 -4.81
N ALA A 64 -10.59 14.52 -3.76
CA ALA A 64 -10.05 15.17 -2.57
C ALA A 64 -9.95 14.26 -1.34
N MET A 65 -10.54 13.05 -1.37
CA MET A 65 -10.50 12.11 -0.23
C MET A 65 -9.68 10.85 -0.57
N PRO A 66 -8.33 10.94 -0.66
CA PRO A 66 -7.49 9.79 -1.01
C PRO A 66 -7.52 8.65 0.01
N ASP A 67 -7.89 8.91 1.28
CA ASP A 67 -8.06 7.86 2.29
C ASP A 67 -9.36 7.06 2.12
N GLU A 68 -10.35 7.66 1.47
CA GLU A 68 -11.64 7.04 1.16
C GLU A 68 -11.60 6.35 -0.21
N ALA A 69 -10.99 7.00 -1.20
CA ALA A 69 -10.92 6.54 -2.59
C ALA A 69 -9.51 6.71 -3.19
N PRO A 70 -8.52 5.91 -2.76
CA PRO A 70 -7.14 6.07 -3.24
C PRO A 70 -7.01 5.72 -4.72
N HIS A 71 -7.64 4.62 -5.14
CA HIS A 71 -7.64 4.14 -6.52
C HIS A 71 -9.07 4.01 -7.04
N LEU A 72 -9.26 4.35 -8.31
CA LEU A 72 -10.54 4.28 -8.99
C LEU A 72 -10.46 3.32 -10.18
N PHE A 73 -11.45 2.45 -10.29
CA PHE A 73 -11.71 1.64 -11.46
C PHE A 73 -13.03 2.05 -12.10
N ILE A 74 -12.97 2.50 -13.35
CA ILE A 74 -14.13 2.91 -14.13
C ILE A 74 -14.46 1.80 -15.12
N TYR A 75 -15.65 1.23 -14.97
CA TYR A 75 -16.10 0.08 -15.73
C TYR A 75 -17.40 0.39 -16.48
N GLY A 76 -17.48 -0.04 -17.73
CA GLY A 76 -18.72 0.05 -18.50
C GLY A 76 -18.49 -0.22 -19.98
N PRO A 77 -19.57 -0.48 -20.75
CA PRO A 77 -19.46 -0.82 -22.17
C PRO A 77 -18.80 0.31 -22.98
N SER A 78 -18.42 0.00 -24.22
CA SER A 78 -17.99 1.03 -25.17
C SER A 78 -19.05 2.15 -25.27
N GLY A 79 -18.60 3.40 -25.45
CA GLY A 79 -19.50 4.56 -25.53
C GLY A 79 -20.12 5.05 -24.23
N SER A 80 -19.95 4.36 -23.09
CA SER A 80 -20.50 4.80 -21.77
C SER A 80 -19.89 6.11 -21.24
N GLY A 81 -18.81 6.59 -21.86
CA GLY A 81 -18.15 7.85 -21.50
C GLY A 81 -17.11 7.73 -20.37
N LYS A 82 -16.47 6.56 -20.24
CA LYS A 82 -15.36 6.32 -19.29
C LYS A 82 -14.25 7.35 -19.42
N THR A 83 -13.76 7.57 -20.64
CA THR A 83 -12.69 8.54 -20.93
C THR A 83 -13.11 9.96 -20.58
N VAL A 84 -14.34 10.35 -20.93
CA VAL A 84 -14.91 11.66 -20.58
C VAL A 84 -14.95 11.87 -19.06
N LEU A 85 -15.33 10.83 -18.32
CA LEU A 85 -15.36 10.88 -16.87
C LEU A 85 -13.95 10.93 -16.26
N ALA A 86 -13.01 10.15 -16.80
CA ALA A 86 -11.62 10.17 -16.37
C ALA A 86 -11.00 11.55 -16.61
N GLN A 87 -11.21 12.15 -17.79
CA GLN A 87 -10.80 13.54 -18.10
C GLN A 87 -11.37 14.54 -17.09
N HIS A 88 -12.67 14.43 -16.78
CA HIS A 88 -13.32 15.29 -15.79
C HIS A 88 -12.69 15.15 -14.40
N LEU A 89 -12.40 13.92 -13.98
CA LEU A 89 -11.78 13.65 -12.69
C LEU A 89 -10.35 14.19 -12.61
N ILE A 90 -9.49 13.90 -13.59
CA ILE A 90 -8.10 14.37 -13.56
C ILE A 90 -8.00 15.89 -13.64
N ALA A 91 -8.92 16.56 -14.35
CA ALA A 91 -8.97 18.02 -14.39
C ALA A 91 -9.14 18.62 -12.98
N GLY A 92 -9.92 17.98 -12.12
CA GLY A 92 -10.14 18.41 -10.74
C GLY A 92 -9.24 17.76 -9.68
N ARG A 93 -8.30 16.89 -10.05
CA ARG A 93 -7.30 16.35 -9.11
C ARG A 93 -6.14 17.31 -8.93
N GLU A 94 -5.48 17.25 -7.79
CA GLU A 94 -4.21 17.96 -7.58
C GLU A 94 -3.01 17.13 -8.05
N GLY A 95 -1.88 17.80 -8.22
CA GLY A 95 -0.61 17.19 -8.55
C GLY A 95 -0.45 16.79 -10.02
N GLN A 96 0.55 15.95 -10.24
CA GLN A 96 0.99 15.52 -11.55
C GLN A 96 0.09 14.41 -12.13
N ILE A 97 0.03 14.32 -13.44
CA ILE A 97 -0.74 13.33 -14.20
C ILE A 97 0.17 12.68 -15.24
N VAL A 98 -0.02 11.39 -15.43
CA VAL A 98 0.49 10.61 -16.56
C VAL A 98 -0.59 9.66 -17.05
N VAL A 99 -0.63 9.42 -18.35
CA VAL A 99 -1.62 8.54 -19.00
C VAL A 99 -0.91 7.45 -19.79
N LEU A 100 -1.37 6.21 -19.61
CA LEU A 100 -1.06 5.07 -20.46
C LEU A 100 -2.32 4.76 -21.25
N ASP A 101 -2.30 4.98 -22.57
CA ASP A 101 -3.49 4.92 -23.41
C ASP A 101 -3.13 4.45 -24.82
N PRO A 102 -3.47 3.20 -25.20
CA PRO A 102 -3.09 2.64 -26.49
C PRO A 102 -3.86 3.27 -27.67
N LYS A 103 -4.94 4.01 -27.40
CA LYS A 103 -5.79 4.66 -28.40
C LYS A 103 -5.73 6.17 -28.22
N TRP A 104 -4.53 6.67 -27.92
CA TRP A 104 -4.32 8.09 -27.70
C TRP A 104 -4.41 8.86 -29.02
N GLN A 105 -4.89 10.09 -28.92
CA GLN A 105 -4.84 11.06 -30.01
C GLN A 105 -4.54 12.45 -29.44
N VAL A 106 -3.97 13.33 -30.27
CA VAL A 106 -3.61 14.70 -29.88
C VAL A 106 -4.81 15.39 -29.22
N GLY A 107 -4.57 15.99 -28.04
CA GLY A 107 -5.60 16.71 -27.29
C GLY A 107 -6.52 15.84 -26.43
N LYS A 108 -6.51 14.50 -26.56
CA LYS A 108 -7.42 13.60 -25.80
C LYS A 108 -7.37 13.82 -24.29
N TRP A 109 -6.20 14.10 -23.72
CA TRP A 109 -6.04 14.27 -22.27
C TRP A 109 -5.73 15.71 -21.84
N GLY A 110 -6.16 16.70 -22.63
CA GLY A 110 -6.00 18.10 -22.26
C GLY A 110 -4.55 18.54 -22.08
N GLY A 111 -3.58 17.87 -22.71
CA GLY A 111 -2.15 18.19 -22.57
C GLY A 111 -1.41 17.40 -21.48
N ALA A 112 -2.07 16.49 -20.75
CA ALA A 112 -1.35 15.51 -19.95
C ALA A 112 -0.42 14.63 -20.83
N PRO A 113 0.76 14.24 -20.34
CA PRO A 113 1.63 13.31 -21.03
C PRO A 113 0.92 11.96 -21.15
N ALA A 114 0.81 11.48 -22.38
CA ALA A 114 0.18 10.21 -22.70
C ALA A 114 1.14 9.36 -23.52
N TYR A 115 1.33 8.12 -23.07
CA TYR A 115 2.11 7.12 -23.79
C TYR A 115 1.14 6.20 -24.52
N SER A 116 1.39 6.01 -25.81
CA SER A 116 0.54 5.22 -26.70
C SER A 116 1.36 4.18 -27.45
N VAL A 117 0.67 3.40 -28.27
CA VAL A 117 1.35 2.55 -29.25
C VAL A 117 2.15 3.41 -30.23
N ASP A 118 3.26 2.88 -30.73
CA ASP A 118 4.05 3.52 -31.78
C ASP A 118 3.38 3.38 -33.16
N ASP A 119 4.01 3.94 -34.20
CA ASP A 119 3.48 3.95 -35.57
C ASP A 119 3.38 2.52 -36.16
N GLU A 120 4.10 1.57 -35.59
CA GLU A 120 4.04 0.14 -35.91
C GLU A 120 2.98 -0.63 -35.10
N GLY A 121 2.26 0.03 -34.19
CA GLY A 121 1.26 -0.58 -33.31
C GLY A 121 1.85 -1.36 -32.14
N SER A 122 3.14 -1.17 -31.84
CA SER A 122 3.83 -1.80 -30.73
C SER A 122 3.54 -1.09 -29.41
N TYR A 123 3.37 -1.89 -28.36
CA TYR A 123 3.11 -1.42 -26.99
C TYR A 123 4.39 -1.04 -26.23
N ALA A 124 5.56 -1.15 -26.84
CA ALA A 124 6.85 -0.92 -26.18
C ALA A 124 6.97 0.46 -25.51
N PRO A 125 6.51 1.59 -26.10
CA PRO A 125 6.56 2.89 -25.43
C PRO A 125 5.76 2.92 -24.12
N ILE A 126 4.61 2.24 -24.10
CA ILE A 126 3.75 2.13 -22.91
C ILE A 126 4.45 1.29 -21.82
N ASP A 127 5.06 0.17 -22.19
CA ASP A 127 5.74 -0.70 -21.23
C ASP A 127 6.99 -0.02 -20.63
N VAL A 128 7.74 0.73 -21.44
CA VAL A 128 8.87 1.56 -20.98
C VAL A 128 8.39 2.63 -19.99
N ALA A 129 7.33 3.36 -20.32
CA ALA A 129 6.75 4.36 -19.43
C ALA A 129 6.26 3.76 -18.10
N ALA A 130 5.61 2.59 -18.15
CA ALA A 130 5.23 1.86 -16.94
C ALA A 130 6.45 1.42 -16.11
N GLY A 131 7.56 1.06 -16.76
CA GLY A 131 8.85 0.80 -16.11
C GLY A 131 9.40 2.02 -15.38
N GLN A 132 9.33 3.21 -15.98
CA GLN A 132 9.72 4.47 -15.36
C GLN A 132 8.82 4.82 -14.16
N LEU A 133 7.52 4.58 -14.26
CA LEU A 133 6.57 4.77 -13.16
C LEU A 133 6.82 3.79 -12.00
N LEU A 134 7.28 2.57 -12.28
CA LEU A 134 7.74 1.64 -11.25
C LEU A 134 9.05 2.11 -10.59
N ALA A 135 9.96 2.72 -11.34
CA ALA A 135 11.15 3.35 -10.77
C ALA A 135 10.77 4.51 -9.85
N GLU A 136 9.80 5.33 -10.26
CA GLU A 136 9.24 6.42 -9.46
C GLU A 136 8.57 5.90 -8.17
N PHE A 137 7.77 4.85 -8.27
CA PHE A 137 7.20 4.16 -7.10
C PHE A 137 8.28 3.74 -6.10
N ARG A 138 9.38 3.14 -6.59
CA ARG A 138 10.51 2.74 -5.73
C ARG A 138 11.25 3.94 -5.14
N ARG A 139 11.36 5.05 -5.88
CA ARG A 139 11.96 6.30 -5.38
C ARG A 139 11.11 6.85 -4.23
N ARG A 140 9.79 6.95 -4.40
CA ARG A 140 8.88 7.39 -3.34
C ARG A 140 8.88 6.46 -2.14
N LEU A 141 9.03 5.15 -2.36
CA LEU A 141 9.19 4.20 -1.25
C LEU A 141 10.45 4.50 -0.42
N ARG A 142 11.56 4.93 -1.04
CA ARG A 142 12.75 5.38 -0.31
C ARG A 142 12.50 6.68 0.43
N LEU A 143 11.84 7.67 -0.20
CA LEU A 143 11.50 8.93 0.47
C LEU A 143 10.62 8.70 1.69
N HIS A 144 9.61 7.84 1.56
CA HIS A 144 8.70 7.51 2.64
C HIS A 144 9.42 6.90 3.86
N LYS A 145 10.45 6.06 3.65
CA LYS A 145 11.30 5.54 4.73
C LYS A 145 12.05 6.61 5.50
N HIS A 146 12.29 7.76 4.88
CA HIS A 146 12.96 8.91 5.48
C HIS A 146 11.97 10.00 5.93
N GLY A 147 10.67 9.71 5.98
CA GLY A 147 9.63 10.68 6.36
C GLY A 147 9.41 11.79 5.33
N GLN A 148 9.91 11.63 4.10
CA GLN A 148 9.76 12.59 3.01
C GLN A 148 8.62 12.18 2.08
N THR A 149 7.95 13.16 1.48
CA THR A 149 6.87 12.98 0.51
C THR A 149 7.13 13.82 -0.74
N ASP A 150 6.47 13.47 -1.83
CA ASP A 150 6.52 14.20 -3.09
C ASP A 150 5.13 14.67 -3.48
N ALA A 151 5.02 15.53 -4.49
CA ALA A 151 3.76 15.96 -5.05
C ALA A 151 2.90 14.75 -5.46
N PRO A 152 1.57 14.80 -5.25
CA PRO A 152 0.68 13.73 -5.68
C PRO A 152 0.83 13.42 -7.17
N LEU A 153 0.78 12.14 -7.53
CA LEU A 153 0.84 11.67 -8.91
C LEU A 153 -0.37 10.80 -9.20
N THR A 154 -1.14 11.15 -10.23
CA THR A 154 -2.22 10.31 -10.76
C THR A 154 -1.77 9.60 -12.02
N VAL A 155 -1.77 8.27 -11.98
CA VAL A 155 -1.56 7.39 -13.14
C VAL A 155 -2.92 7.00 -13.70
N VAL A 156 -3.17 7.35 -14.96
CA VAL A 156 -4.35 6.90 -15.71
C VAL A 156 -3.94 5.73 -16.59
N ILE A 157 -4.70 4.64 -16.56
CA ILE A 157 -4.52 3.48 -17.43
C ILE A 157 -5.83 3.30 -18.21
N ASP A 158 -5.85 3.72 -19.47
CA ASP A 158 -6.97 3.50 -20.39
C ASP A 158 -6.86 2.09 -20.99
N GLU A 159 -7.98 1.36 -21.06
CA GLU A 159 -8.01 -0.05 -21.49
C GLU A 159 -7.07 -0.98 -20.68
N LEU A 160 -7.21 -0.95 -19.34
CA LEU A 160 -6.37 -1.75 -18.43
C LEU A 160 -6.29 -3.25 -18.79
N PRO A 161 -7.37 -3.96 -19.18
CA PRO A 161 -7.27 -5.37 -19.53
C PRO A 161 -6.29 -5.63 -20.68
N ASP A 162 -6.39 -4.86 -21.76
CA ASP A 162 -5.52 -5.00 -22.94
C ASP A 162 -4.07 -4.70 -22.55
N LEU A 163 -3.83 -3.60 -21.83
CA LEU A 163 -2.49 -3.25 -21.37
C LEU A 163 -1.90 -4.25 -20.35
N ASN A 164 -2.72 -4.93 -19.56
CA ASN A 164 -2.23 -5.98 -18.66
C ASN A 164 -1.77 -7.23 -19.41
N ASP A 165 -2.41 -7.52 -20.55
CA ASP A 165 -2.11 -8.67 -21.39
C ASP A 165 -0.86 -8.38 -22.25
N GLU A 166 -0.71 -7.15 -22.76
CA GLU A 166 0.40 -6.75 -23.66
C GLU A 166 1.64 -6.17 -22.95
N CYS A 167 1.49 -5.51 -21.79
CA CYS A 167 2.57 -4.78 -21.11
C CYS A 167 2.87 -5.35 -19.71
N PRO A 168 3.91 -6.18 -19.53
CA PRO A 168 4.26 -6.75 -18.24
C PRO A 168 4.52 -5.73 -17.13
N GLN A 169 5.07 -4.55 -17.47
CA GLN A 169 5.32 -3.49 -16.50
C GLN A 169 4.03 -2.78 -16.09
N VAL A 170 3.04 -2.65 -16.97
CA VAL A 170 1.71 -2.10 -16.61
C VAL A 170 1.06 -2.98 -15.54
N ARG A 171 1.08 -4.30 -15.74
CA ARG A 171 0.54 -5.24 -14.75
C ARG A 171 1.26 -5.14 -13.40
N LYS A 172 2.59 -5.04 -13.40
CA LYS A 172 3.39 -4.85 -12.18
C LYS A 172 3.06 -3.52 -11.50
N LEU A 173 2.95 -2.43 -12.27
CA LEU A 173 2.62 -1.09 -11.78
C LEU A 173 1.23 -1.07 -11.16
N PHE A 174 0.22 -1.59 -11.85
CA PHE A 174 -1.16 -1.71 -11.37
C PHE A 174 -1.19 -2.38 -9.98
N LEU A 175 -0.55 -3.55 -9.86
CA LEU A 175 -0.52 -4.30 -8.60
C LEU A 175 0.28 -3.60 -7.50
N ALA A 176 1.35 -2.87 -7.85
CA ALA A 176 2.13 -2.09 -6.89
C ALA A 176 1.32 -0.92 -6.33
N LEU A 177 0.64 -0.17 -7.21
CA LEU A 177 -0.21 0.95 -6.85
C LEU A 177 -1.34 0.51 -5.92
N LEU A 178 -2.05 -0.58 -6.22
CA LEU A 178 -3.13 -1.05 -5.34
C LEU A 178 -2.66 -1.43 -3.93
N ARG A 179 -1.38 -1.79 -3.76
CA ARG A 179 -0.84 -2.23 -2.47
C ARG A 179 -0.37 -1.07 -1.60
N MET A 180 0.29 -0.08 -2.18
CA MET A 180 0.95 0.99 -1.42
C MET A 180 0.88 2.38 -2.10
N GLY A 181 0.10 2.53 -3.17
CA GLY A 181 0.05 3.78 -3.92
C GLY A 181 -0.43 4.94 -3.05
N ARG A 182 -1.40 4.70 -2.17
CA ARG A 182 -1.92 5.71 -1.22
C ARG A 182 -0.80 6.29 -0.35
N GLU A 183 -0.01 5.46 0.34
CA GLU A 183 1.07 5.89 1.24
C GLU A 183 2.15 6.67 0.49
N LEU A 184 2.32 6.37 -0.80
CA LEU A 184 3.32 6.99 -1.68
C LEU A 184 2.76 8.18 -2.49
N GLN A 185 1.54 8.65 -2.18
CA GLN A 185 0.88 9.74 -2.92
C GLN A 185 0.78 9.45 -4.44
N MET A 186 0.67 8.18 -4.82
CA MET A 186 0.48 7.70 -6.19
C MET A 186 -0.92 7.08 -6.34
N ARG A 187 -1.78 7.74 -7.08
CA ARG A 187 -3.18 7.36 -7.28
C ARG A 187 -3.37 6.73 -8.64
N LEU A 188 -4.38 5.88 -8.74
CA LEU A 188 -4.70 5.15 -9.96
C LEU A 188 -6.10 5.54 -10.44
N VAL A 189 -6.26 5.74 -11.74
CA VAL A 189 -7.54 5.73 -12.45
C VAL A 189 -7.43 4.72 -13.59
N ALA A 190 -8.07 3.56 -13.44
CA ALA A 190 -8.05 2.49 -14.43
C ALA A 190 -9.40 2.37 -15.14
N LEU A 191 -9.39 2.19 -16.47
CA LEU A 191 -10.60 2.09 -17.28
C LEU A 191 -10.69 0.68 -17.91
N SER A 192 -11.91 0.13 -18.02
CA SER A 192 -12.17 -1.17 -18.66
C SER A 192 -13.51 -1.17 -19.41
N THR A 193 -13.53 -1.82 -20.58
CA THR A 193 -14.68 -1.91 -21.49
C THR A 193 -15.57 -3.14 -21.29
N GLY A 194 -15.09 -4.19 -20.60
CA GLY A 194 -15.85 -5.45 -20.51
C GLY A 194 -15.41 -6.43 -19.44
N ARG A 195 -14.18 -6.32 -18.91
CA ARG A 195 -13.70 -7.18 -17.81
C ARG A 195 -13.96 -6.53 -16.45
N GLY A 196 -14.59 -7.28 -15.54
CA GLY A 196 -14.85 -6.84 -14.17
C GLY A 196 -13.57 -6.84 -13.33
N VAL A 197 -13.65 -6.34 -12.10
CA VAL A 197 -12.49 -6.31 -11.17
C VAL A 197 -11.96 -7.73 -10.88
N GLU A 198 -12.83 -8.73 -10.94
CA GLU A 198 -12.48 -10.15 -10.74
C GLU A 198 -11.51 -10.68 -11.79
N ASP A 199 -11.57 -10.15 -13.00
CA ASP A 199 -10.75 -10.57 -14.14
C ASP A 199 -9.38 -9.87 -14.19
N LEU A 200 -9.14 -8.88 -13.31
CA LEU A 200 -7.89 -8.12 -13.26
C LEU A 200 -6.74 -8.85 -12.52
N GLY A 201 -6.87 -10.15 -12.30
CA GLY A 201 -5.88 -10.94 -11.55
C GLY A 201 -5.82 -10.62 -10.06
N LEU A 202 -6.91 -10.09 -9.49
CA LEU A 202 -7.04 -9.75 -8.07
C LEU A 202 -7.59 -10.89 -7.21
N LYS A 203 -7.84 -12.06 -7.80
CA LYS A 203 -8.26 -13.26 -7.05
C LYS A 203 -7.22 -13.60 -5.98
N GLY A 204 -7.66 -13.72 -4.73
CA GLY A 204 -6.79 -13.95 -3.57
C GLY A 204 -6.05 -12.71 -3.03
N ARG A 205 -6.32 -11.51 -3.56
CA ARG A 205 -5.67 -10.24 -3.14
C ARG A 205 -6.68 -9.28 -2.50
N GLY A 206 -7.25 -9.69 -1.36
CA GLY A 206 -8.31 -8.94 -0.68
C GLY A 206 -7.94 -7.49 -0.37
N ASP A 207 -6.72 -7.24 0.10
CA ASP A 207 -6.27 -5.91 0.51
C ASP A 207 -6.15 -4.95 -0.69
N ALA A 208 -5.57 -5.44 -1.79
CA ALA A 208 -5.47 -4.68 -3.05
C ALA A 208 -6.85 -4.42 -3.68
N ARG A 209 -7.83 -5.30 -3.48
CA ARG A 209 -9.22 -5.06 -3.91
C ARG A 209 -9.88 -3.98 -3.06
N ARG A 210 -9.62 -3.93 -1.75
CA ARG A 210 -10.23 -2.94 -0.84
C ARG A 210 -9.74 -1.51 -1.08
N SER A 211 -8.55 -1.33 -1.64
CA SER A 211 -8.04 -0.01 -2.03
C SER A 211 -8.64 0.50 -3.35
N LEU A 212 -9.40 -0.33 -4.07
CA LEU A 212 -9.99 0.01 -5.37
C LEU A 212 -11.49 0.32 -5.22
N VAL A 213 -11.84 1.58 -5.45
CA VAL A 213 -13.23 2.02 -5.59
C VAL A 213 -13.69 1.77 -7.02
N THR A 214 -14.87 1.19 -7.20
CA THR A 214 -15.39 0.85 -8.53
C THR A 214 -16.53 1.77 -8.92
N LEU A 215 -16.52 2.26 -10.15
CA LEU A 215 -17.56 3.10 -10.73
C LEU A 215 -18.08 2.45 -12.01
N ARG A 216 -19.27 1.87 -11.94
CA ARG A 216 -19.96 1.24 -13.09
C ARG A 216 -20.76 2.29 -13.84
N LEU A 217 -20.70 2.26 -15.17
CA LEU A 217 -21.38 3.22 -16.05
C LEU A 217 -22.37 2.53 -16.99
N GLY A 218 -23.46 3.23 -17.33
CA GLY A 218 -24.38 2.83 -18.39
C GLY A 218 -25.04 1.47 -18.12
N ALA A 219 -25.02 0.57 -19.11
CA ALA A 219 -25.64 -0.75 -18.98
C ALA A 219 -25.11 -1.55 -17.78
N ALA A 220 -23.82 -1.44 -17.45
CA ALA A 220 -23.24 -2.10 -16.29
C ALA A 220 -23.78 -1.57 -14.94
N ALA A 221 -24.18 -0.30 -14.89
CA ALA A 221 -24.84 0.29 -13.73
C ALA A 221 -26.30 -0.17 -13.62
N ILE A 222 -27.00 -0.22 -14.76
CA ILE A 222 -28.39 -0.65 -14.85
C ILE A 222 -28.55 -2.13 -14.50
N GLU A 223 -27.61 -2.98 -14.93
CA GLU A 223 -27.60 -4.41 -14.58
C GLU A 223 -27.55 -4.61 -13.06
N LEU A 224 -26.75 -3.81 -12.36
CA LEU A 224 -26.65 -3.85 -10.91
C LEU A 224 -27.87 -3.21 -10.21
N ARG A 225 -28.46 -2.16 -10.81
CA ARG A 225 -29.56 -1.35 -10.27
C ARG A 225 -30.53 -0.94 -11.39
N PRO A 226 -31.54 -1.79 -11.74
CA PRO A 226 -32.42 -1.55 -12.88
C PRO A 226 -33.21 -0.23 -12.82
N GLU A 227 -33.48 0.28 -11.62
CA GLU A 227 -34.18 1.55 -11.43
C GLU A 227 -33.45 2.76 -12.01
N LEU A 228 -32.14 2.66 -12.28
CA LEU A 228 -31.32 3.73 -12.83
C LEU A 228 -31.53 3.93 -14.33
N ALA A 229 -32.25 3.05 -15.02
CA ALA A 229 -32.51 3.16 -16.47
C ALA A 229 -33.20 4.47 -16.88
N LYS A 230 -33.83 5.18 -15.93
CA LYS A 230 -34.51 6.47 -16.16
C LYS A 230 -33.58 7.69 -16.08
N LEU A 231 -32.34 7.51 -15.63
CA LEU A 231 -31.36 8.60 -15.46
C LEU A 231 -30.71 8.96 -16.79
N ALA A 232 -30.23 10.21 -16.92
CA ALA A 232 -29.62 10.68 -18.15
C ALA A 232 -28.28 9.98 -18.45
N ARG A 233 -27.44 9.80 -17.42
CA ARG A 233 -26.20 9.00 -17.52
C ARG A 233 -26.05 8.16 -16.26
N PRO A 234 -26.67 6.97 -16.20
CA PRO A 234 -26.68 6.15 -14.99
C PRO A 234 -25.29 5.64 -14.63
N ALA A 235 -24.97 5.70 -13.34
CA ALA A 235 -23.76 5.14 -12.78
C ALA A 235 -23.99 4.59 -11.37
N VAL A 236 -23.14 3.65 -10.93
CA VAL A 236 -23.10 3.15 -9.56
C VAL A 236 -21.67 3.24 -9.04
N LEU A 237 -21.49 3.95 -7.94
CA LEU A 237 -20.25 3.99 -7.17
C LEU A 237 -20.29 2.92 -6.09
N GLU A 238 -19.38 1.95 -6.17
CA GLU A 238 -19.17 0.93 -5.14
C GLU A 238 -18.05 1.39 -4.19
N LEU A 239 -18.45 1.80 -3.00
CA LEU A 239 -17.54 2.30 -1.96
C LEU A 239 -17.79 1.53 -0.66
N ARG A 240 -16.76 0.87 -0.13
CA ARG A 240 -16.83 0.12 1.14
C ARG A 240 -18.02 -0.87 1.20
N GLY A 241 -18.26 -1.55 0.07
CA GLY A 241 -19.37 -2.52 -0.06
C GLY A 241 -20.75 -1.90 -0.24
N LYS A 242 -20.87 -0.56 -0.30
CA LYS A 242 -22.14 0.14 -0.58
C LYS A 242 -22.21 0.53 -2.05
N ALA A 243 -23.34 0.23 -2.69
CA ALA A 243 -23.66 0.68 -4.04
C ALA A 243 -24.44 2.00 -3.99
N ILE A 244 -23.77 3.10 -4.34
CA ILE A 244 -24.31 4.46 -4.33
C ILE A 244 -24.74 4.81 -5.76
N PRO A 245 -26.05 5.01 -6.02
CA PRO A 245 -26.54 5.40 -7.34
C PRO A 245 -26.18 6.84 -7.67
N LEU A 246 -25.77 7.10 -8.92
CA LEU A 246 -25.37 8.40 -9.41
C LEU A 246 -26.01 8.69 -10.78
N ASP A 247 -26.30 9.96 -11.05
CA ASP A 247 -26.56 10.46 -12.40
C ASP A 247 -25.41 11.37 -12.83
N LEU A 248 -24.66 10.92 -13.84
CA LEU A 248 -23.54 11.68 -14.42
C LEU A 248 -23.99 12.61 -15.54
N GLY A 249 -25.29 12.88 -15.65
CA GLY A 249 -25.89 13.74 -16.67
C GLY A 249 -25.35 15.17 -16.70
N GLU A 250 -24.68 15.64 -15.63
CA GLU A 250 -24.00 16.94 -15.58
C GLU A 250 -22.53 16.88 -16.03
N VAL A 251 -21.93 15.68 -16.12
CA VAL A 251 -20.56 15.51 -16.61
C VAL A 251 -20.56 15.79 -18.11
N ARG A 252 -19.99 16.92 -18.49
CA ARG A 252 -19.80 17.34 -19.88
C ARG A 252 -18.40 16.95 -20.35
N PRO A 253 -18.23 16.60 -21.63
CA PRO A 253 -16.91 16.54 -22.25
C PRO A 253 -16.28 17.93 -22.10
N THR A 254 -15.32 18.06 -21.20
CA THR A 254 -14.56 19.29 -21.03
C THR A 254 -13.10 18.89 -21.09
N ILE A 255 -12.49 19.11 -22.25
CA ILE A 255 -11.04 19.03 -22.38
C ILE A 255 -10.52 20.38 -21.90
N SER A 256 -10.43 20.56 -20.58
CA SER A 256 -9.73 21.71 -20.03
C SER A 256 -8.24 21.49 -20.27
N PRO A 257 -7.52 22.47 -20.85
CA PRO A 257 -6.07 22.39 -20.94
C PRO A 257 -5.50 22.28 -19.52
N LEU A 258 -4.75 21.22 -19.29
CA LEU A 258 -3.99 21.01 -18.08
C LEU A 258 -2.74 21.88 -18.13
N PRO A 259 -2.45 22.63 -17.05
CA PRO A 259 -1.20 23.36 -16.94
C PRO A 259 0.02 22.44 -17.10
N ARG A 260 1.10 22.95 -17.70
CA ARG A 260 2.29 22.14 -18.03
C ARG A 260 2.97 21.56 -16.78
N GLU A 261 2.91 22.25 -15.65
CA GLU A 261 3.40 21.81 -14.36
C GLU A 261 2.67 20.55 -13.82
N ARG A 262 1.48 20.24 -14.35
CA ARG A 262 0.76 19.01 -14.04
C ARG A 262 1.23 17.83 -14.87
N ALA A 263 2.06 18.04 -15.89
CA ALA A 263 2.66 16.93 -16.62
C ALA A 263 3.70 16.25 -15.73
N TRP A 264 3.50 14.97 -15.43
CA TRP A 264 4.56 14.18 -14.84
C TRP A 264 5.72 14.05 -15.83
N GLN A 265 6.94 14.20 -15.31
CA GLN A 265 8.15 13.89 -16.04
C GLN A 265 8.92 12.84 -15.23
N PRO A 266 9.51 11.83 -15.90
CA PRO A 266 10.38 10.90 -15.21
C PRO A 266 11.51 11.69 -14.55
N ALA A 267 11.73 11.43 -13.26
CA ALA A 267 12.91 11.95 -12.60
C ALA A 267 14.14 11.50 -13.40
N PRO A 268 15.14 12.37 -13.63
CA PRO A 268 16.39 11.93 -14.22
C PRO A 268 16.87 10.73 -13.40
N GLU A 269 17.30 9.66 -14.08
CA GLU A 269 17.86 8.51 -13.39
C GLU A 269 18.97 9.03 -12.49
N ILE A 270 18.73 9.00 -11.18
CA ILE A 270 19.81 9.16 -10.21
C ILE A 270 20.69 7.96 -10.53
N PRO A 271 21.93 8.16 -11.01
CA PRO A 271 22.82 7.04 -11.29
C PRO A 271 22.79 6.16 -10.05
N ALA A 272 22.50 4.87 -10.21
CA ALA A 272 22.65 3.93 -9.11
C ALA A 272 24.01 4.27 -8.49
N PRO A 273 24.10 4.52 -7.17
CA PRO A 273 25.36 4.90 -6.54
C PRO A 273 26.37 3.92 -7.08
N THR A 274 27.31 4.42 -7.89
CA THR A 274 28.21 3.58 -8.68
C THR A 274 28.67 2.55 -7.70
N ALA A 275 28.25 1.29 -7.90
CA ALA A 275 28.66 0.22 -7.00
C ALA A 275 30.16 0.38 -7.00
N VAL A 276 30.73 0.80 -5.86
CA VAL A 276 32.16 1.09 -5.76
C VAL A 276 32.79 -0.15 -6.35
N ALA A 277 33.38 0.00 -7.54
CA ALA A 277 33.81 -1.15 -8.31
C ALA A 277 34.72 -1.90 -7.34
N LEU A 278 34.28 -3.09 -6.92
CA LEU A 278 35.11 -3.91 -6.07
C LEU A 278 36.42 -4.01 -6.84
N PRO A 279 37.55 -3.62 -6.24
CA PRO A 279 38.83 -3.67 -6.94
C PRO A 279 38.98 -5.07 -7.54
N PRO A 280 39.50 -5.19 -8.77
CA PRO A 280 39.58 -6.48 -9.46
C PRO A 280 40.18 -7.54 -8.53
N ALA A 281 39.73 -8.79 -8.65
CA ALA A 281 40.06 -9.86 -7.71
C ALA A 281 41.58 -10.03 -7.49
N GLU A 282 42.40 -9.66 -8.48
CA GLU A 282 43.86 -9.63 -8.40
C GLU A 282 44.41 -8.59 -7.42
N THR A 283 43.77 -7.43 -7.27
CA THR A 283 44.10 -6.43 -6.23
C THR A 283 43.57 -6.78 -4.84
N LEU A 284 42.60 -7.69 -4.73
CA LEU A 284 42.05 -8.15 -3.45
C LEU A 284 42.80 -9.35 -2.88
N ALA A 285 43.52 -10.12 -3.69
CA ALA A 285 44.27 -11.30 -3.23
C ALA A 285 45.26 -11.01 -2.08
N PRO A 286 46.16 -10.00 -2.17
CA PRO A 286 47.07 -9.72 -1.07
C PRO A 286 46.37 -9.12 0.16
N ALA A 287 45.28 -8.36 -0.05
CA ALA A 287 44.49 -7.77 1.04
C ALA A 287 43.63 -8.80 1.79
N LEU A 288 43.07 -9.78 1.08
CA LEU A 288 42.31 -10.91 1.63
C LEU A 288 43.22 -11.94 2.28
N GLU A 289 44.46 -12.13 1.80
CA GLU A 289 45.44 -12.98 2.47
C GLU A 289 45.95 -12.32 3.77
N THR A 290 46.12 -10.99 3.77
CA THR A 290 46.48 -10.23 4.98
C THR A 290 45.33 -10.18 5.98
N ALA A 291 44.09 -9.99 5.51
CA ALA A 291 42.89 -10.03 6.35
C ALA A 291 42.56 -11.45 6.83
N GLY A 292 42.83 -12.47 6.01
CA GLY A 292 42.68 -13.89 6.35
C GLY A 292 43.69 -14.33 7.41
N LYS A 293 44.95 -13.91 7.32
CA LYS A 293 45.96 -14.13 8.37
C LYS A 293 45.64 -13.35 9.65
N ALA A 294 45.04 -12.15 9.53
CA ALA A 294 44.56 -11.38 10.69
C ALA A 294 43.30 -12.02 11.33
N LEU A 295 42.42 -12.64 10.55
CA LEU A 295 41.25 -13.38 11.06
C LEU A 295 41.65 -14.74 11.65
N GLU A 296 42.58 -15.50 11.06
CA GLU A 296 43.10 -16.75 11.64
C GLU A 296 43.88 -16.48 12.94
N SER A 297 44.55 -15.32 13.04
CA SER A 297 45.17 -14.85 14.28
C SER A 297 44.15 -14.36 15.33
N ALA A 298 42.90 -14.08 14.92
CA ALA A 298 41.80 -13.71 15.80
C ALA A 298 40.91 -14.91 16.17
N GLU A 299 40.78 -15.93 15.31
CA GLU A 299 40.02 -17.16 15.55
C GLU A 299 40.81 -18.21 16.34
N THR A 300 42.14 -18.07 16.43
CA THR A 300 42.95 -18.83 17.40
C THR A 300 42.92 -18.24 18.82
N ALA A 301 42.23 -17.11 19.04
CA ALA A 301 41.79 -16.69 20.37
C ALA A 301 40.43 -17.32 20.70
N SER A 302 40.48 -18.58 21.15
CA SER A 302 39.45 -19.12 22.04
C SER A 302 39.16 -18.12 23.16
N GLY A 303 37.90 -17.70 23.32
CA GLY A 303 37.51 -16.86 24.45
C GLY A 303 36.03 -16.95 24.72
N GLU A 304 35.68 -17.65 25.80
CA GLU A 304 34.36 -17.69 26.42
C GLU A 304 33.72 -16.28 26.51
N GLY A 305 32.51 -16.10 25.96
CA GLY A 305 31.75 -14.87 26.16
C GLY A 305 30.78 -14.50 25.04
N VAL A 306 29.96 -13.48 25.31
CA VAL A 306 29.03 -12.87 24.34
C VAL A 306 29.81 -11.93 23.42
N SER A 307 29.68 -12.10 22.11
CA SER A 307 30.39 -11.25 21.14
C SER A 307 29.92 -9.79 21.20
N GLU A 308 30.76 -8.84 20.78
CA GLU A 308 30.38 -7.41 20.77
C GLU A 308 29.15 -7.13 19.90
N VAL A 309 29.01 -7.84 18.78
CA VAL A 309 27.82 -7.74 17.91
C VAL A 309 26.56 -8.15 18.66
N GLU A 310 26.61 -9.24 19.43
CA GLU A 310 25.48 -9.70 20.24
C GLU A 310 25.16 -8.74 21.39
N LYS A 311 26.18 -8.13 22.02
CA LYS A 311 25.97 -7.09 23.05
C LYS A 311 25.24 -5.86 22.47
N VAL A 312 25.62 -5.41 21.27
CA VAL A 312 24.96 -4.30 20.56
C VAL A 312 23.49 -4.63 20.27
N MET A 313 23.22 -5.85 19.79
CA MET A 313 21.85 -6.32 19.54
C MET A 313 21.00 -6.36 20.81
N ILE A 314 21.57 -6.83 21.93
CA ILE A 314 20.89 -6.85 23.23
C ILE A 314 20.54 -5.43 23.69
N ARG A 315 21.47 -4.48 23.63
CA ARG A 315 21.21 -3.08 24.02
C ARG A 315 20.10 -2.45 23.18
N GLY A 316 20.12 -2.64 21.87
CA GLY A 316 19.08 -2.12 20.98
C GLY A 316 17.69 -2.68 21.30
N ALA A 317 17.60 -3.98 21.62
CA ALA A 317 16.34 -4.60 22.02
C ALA A 317 15.82 -4.08 23.39
N VAL A 318 16.72 -3.86 24.35
CA VAL A 318 16.39 -3.26 25.66
C VAL A 318 15.88 -1.83 25.50
N GLN A 319 16.52 -1.01 24.65
CA GLN A 319 16.06 0.35 24.34
C GLN A 319 14.67 0.35 23.71
N ALA A 320 14.39 -0.63 22.85
CA ALA A 320 13.08 -0.83 22.23
C ALA A 320 12.01 -1.41 23.19
N GLY A 321 12.33 -1.68 24.46
CA GLY A 321 11.37 -2.21 25.43
C GLY A 321 11.02 -3.68 25.26
N LYS A 322 11.83 -4.45 24.54
CA LYS A 322 11.60 -5.88 24.36
C LYS A 322 11.87 -6.68 25.63
N GLY A 323 11.13 -7.78 25.78
CA GLY A 323 11.33 -8.71 26.88
C GLY A 323 12.65 -9.47 26.80
N LYS A 324 13.21 -9.86 27.95
CA LYS A 324 14.47 -10.61 28.06
C LYS A 324 14.47 -11.89 27.23
N THR A 325 13.50 -12.77 27.46
CA THR A 325 13.42 -14.08 26.78
C THR A 325 13.32 -13.94 25.27
N GLU A 326 12.47 -13.01 24.79
CA GLU A 326 12.34 -12.69 23.35
C GLU A 326 13.67 -12.23 22.76
N THR A 327 14.37 -11.32 23.46
CA THR A 327 15.65 -10.77 23.02
C THR A 327 16.72 -11.85 22.91
N LEU A 328 16.86 -12.69 23.93
CA LEU A 328 17.93 -13.68 23.97
C LEU A 328 17.71 -14.80 22.96
N GLN A 329 16.49 -15.30 22.81
CA GLN A 329 16.17 -16.37 21.86
C GLN A 329 16.32 -15.95 20.39
N ALA A 330 16.31 -14.65 20.10
CA ALA A 330 16.51 -14.12 18.75
C ALA A 330 17.99 -14.06 18.31
N LEU A 331 18.95 -14.27 19.22
CA LEU A 331 20.37 -14.20 18.90
C LEU A 331 20.85 -15.50 18.23
N LYS A 332 21.59 -15.37 17.12
CA LYS A 332 22.10 -16.51 16.34
C LYS A 332 22.96 -17.47 17.18
N GLY A 333 23.70 -16.96 18.17
CA GLY A 333 24.53 -17.74 19.08
C GLY A 333 23.84 -18.21 20.36
N TYR A 334 22.53 -18.03 20.48
CA TYR A 334 21.79 -18.42 21.70
C TYR A 334 21.69 -19.94 21.84
N SER A 335 22.01 -20.42 23.04
CA SER A 335 21.74 -21.78 23.47
C SER A 335 21.42 -21.79 24.96
N GLY A 336 20.72 -22.81 25.45
CA GLY A 336 20.41 -22.94 26.88
C GLY A 336 21.65 -22.89 27.77
N ARG A 337 22.80 -23.39 27.29
CA ARG A 337 24.08 -23.34 28.02
C ARG A 337 24.61 -21.91 28.20
N ARG A 338 24.37 -21.04 27.21
CA ARG A 338 24.84 -19.64 27.22
C ARG A 338 23.80 -18.67 27.79
N HIS A 339 22.62 -19.15 28.20
CA HIS A 339 21.54 -18.29 28.71
C HIS A 339 22.01 -17.40 29.88
N ARG A 340 22.87 -17.90 30.76
CA ARG A 340 23.41 -17.13 31.90
C ARG A 340 24.26 -15.95 31.44
N GLU A 341 25.15 -16.15 30.47
CA GLU A 341 26.02 -15.10 29.93
C GLU A 341 25.22 -13.98 29.25
N TYR A 342 24.30 -14.36 28.35
CA TYR A 342 23.42 -13.40 27.68
C TYR A 342 22.48 -12.68 28.66
N SER A 343 22.02 -13.38 29.69
CA SER A 343 21.19 -12.79 30.75
C SER A 343 21.95 -11.69 31.49
N THR A 344 23.23 -11.89 31.81
CA THR A 344 24.05 -10.88 32.49
C THR A 344 24.19 -9.61 31.65
N VAL A 345 24.44 -9.76 30.34
CA VAL A 345 24.54 -8.63 29.41
C VAL A 345 23.21 -7.88 29.29
N TRP A 346 22.09 -8.60 29.25
CA TRP A 346 20.76 -7.99 29.16
C TRP A 346 20.39 -7.20 30.41
N GLU A 347 20.68 -7.73 31.61
CA GLU A 347 20.43 -6.99 32.86
C GLU A 347 21.28 -5.73 32.96
N ALA A 348 22.55 -5.79 32.58
CA ALA A 348 23.43 -4.62 32.56
C ALA A 348 22.87 -3.52 31.63
N ALA A 349 22.44 -3.88 30.41
CA ALA A 349 21.82 -2.96 29.48
C ALA A 349 20.48 -2.39 30.00
N ARG A 350 19.70 -3.17 30.77
CA ARG A 350 18.45 -2.69 31.38
C ARG A 350 18.71 -1.64 32.46
N VAL A 351 19.71 -1.87 33.32
CA VAL A 351 20.08 -0.91 34.38
C VAL A 351 20.57 0.41 33.76
N GLU A 352 21.40 0.34 32.71
CA GLU A 352 21.84 1.53 31.96
C GLU A 352 20.66 2.35 31.42
N ARG A 353 19.64 1.68 30.85
CA ARG A 353 18.43 2.35 30.35
C ARG A 353 17.62 3.04 31.46
N VAL A 354 17.46 2.41 32.61
CA VAL A 354 16.71 2.99 33.74
C VAL A 354 17.44 4.21 34.29
N GLY A 355 18.77 4.14 34.45
CA GLY A 355 19.57 5.29 34.90
C GLY A 355 19.56 6.48 33.94
N GLN A 356 19.42 6.25 32.63
CA GLN A 356 19.25 7.33 31.65
C GLN A 356 17.86 7.98 31.68
N GLY A 357 16.85 7.25 32.17
CA GLY A 357 15.48 7.77 32.29
C GLY A 357 15.22 8.61 33.55
N GLU A 358 16.07 8.54 34.57
CA GLU A 358 15.99 9.40 35.77
C GLU A 358 16.75 10.74 35.60
N LEU A 359 17.55 10.87 34.53
CA LEU A 359 18.31 12.08 34.20
C LEU A 359 17.64 12.95 33.11
N ALA A 360 16.50 12.50 32.56
CA ALA A 360 15.68 13.20 31.58
C ALA A 360 14.34 13.56 32.21
#